data_AF-A0A4P7SFU6-F1
#
_entry.id   AF-A0A4P7SFU6-F1
#
_cell.length_a   1.000
_cell.length_b   1.000
_cell.length_c   1.000
_cell.angle_alpha   90.00
_cell.angle_beta   90.00
_cell.angle_gamma   90.00
#
_symmetry.space_group_name_H-M   'P 1'
#
loop_
_entity.id
_entity.type
_entity.pdbx_description
1 polymer ?
#
loop_
_entity_poly.entity_id
_entity_poly.type
_entity_poly.pdbx_seq_one_letter_code
_entity_poly.pdbx_strand_id
1 'polypeptide(L)'
;MRPMPALPRRARRTSAGASRRAAALLAAGALAVGLSACSGDDGVDPSTAEWPEAVEPAEAEGDLWVVWTGVADAGGEGALEEEVARLAELGYDAEVWDPACQEGAGEKIAGLTGIEAPVAVGLAFASEEDAGVFDTRYEGATVSLTTGAYTCA
;
A
#
# COMPACT_ATOMS: atom_id res chain seq x y z
N MET A 1 -12.85 -34.03 -50.43
CA MET A 1 -12.19 -34.70 -49.27
C MET A 1 -10.71 -34.86 -49.57
N ARG A 2 -9.85 -34.15 -48.85
CA ARG A 2 -8.39 -34.29 -48.90
C ARG A 2 -7.89 -34.25 -47.44
N PRO A 3 -7.12 -35.25 -46.98
CA PRO A 3 -6.63 -35.27 -45.60
C PRO A 3 -5.47 -34.29 -45.42
N MET A 4 -5.54 -33.47 -44.36
CA MET A 4 -4.43 -32.63 -43.91
C MET A 4 -3.46 -33.43 -43.04
N PRO A 5 -2.14 -33.24 -43.18
CA PRO A 5 -1.12 -33.86 -42.34
C PRO A 5 -0.99 -33.16 -40.97
N ALA A 6 -0.76 -33.99 -39.94
CA ALA A 6 -0.60 -33.61 -38.54
C ALA A 6 0.73 -32.86 -38.28
N LEU A 7 0.68 -31.81 -37.46
CA LEU A 7 1.85 -31.07 -36.97
C LEU A 7 2.43 -31.72 -35.70
N PRO A 8 3.77 -31.79 -35.55
CA PRO A 8 4.40 -32.43 -34.40
C PRO A 8 4.41 -31.57 -33.12
N ARG A 9 4.22 -32.31 -32.02
CA ARG A 9 4.28 -32.01 -30.59
C ARG A 9 5.31 -30.97 -30.12
N ARG A 10 4.82 -30.03 -29.33
CA ARG A 10 5.54 -29.05 -28.50
C ARG A 10 6.46 -29.76 -27.49
N ALA A 11 7.74 -29.42 -27.49
CA ALA A 11 8.72 -29.90 -26.53
C ALA A 11 8.47 -29.29 -25.14
N ARG A 12 8.22 -30.15 -24.16
CA ARG A 12 8.03 -29.85 -22.73
C ARG A 12 9.41 -29.70 -22.10
N ARG A 13 9.86 -28.48 -21.80
CA ARG A 13 11.09 -28.29 -21.00
C ARG A 13 10.76 -28.48 -19.53
N THR A 14 11.22 -29.62 -19.04
CA THR A 14 11.30 -30.03 -17.66
C THR A 14 12.52 -29.39 -17.00
N SER A 15 12.32 -28.71 -15.87
CA SER A 15 13.39 -28.44 -14.92
C SER A 15 12.86 -28.70 -13.51
N ALA A 16 12.85 -29.97 -13.13
CA ALA A 16 12.68 -30.41 -11.75
C ALA A 16 14.03 -30.24 -11.03
N GLY A 17 14.15 -29.19 -10.21
CA GLY A 17 15.27 -29.00 -9.30
C GLY A 17 15.03 -29.79 -8.02
N ALA A 18 15.76 -30.90 -7.88
CA ALA A 18 15.67 -31.84 -6.78
C ALA A 18 16.12 -31.25 -5.44
N SER A 19 15.44 -31.71 -4.40
CA SER A 19 15.63 -31.36 -2.99
C SER A 19 16.79 -32.12 -2.32
N ARG A 20 17.50 -31.37 -1.45
CA ARG A 20 17.85 -31.69 -0.04
C ARG A 20 19.09 -32.52 0.33
N ARG A 21 19.80 -31.91 1.31
CA ARG A 21 20.63 -32.45 2.44
C ARG A 21 22.08 -32.81 2.07
N ALA A 22 23.11 -32.55 2.88
CA ALA A 22 23.26 -32.33 4.32
C ALA A 22 24.57 -31.54 4.58
N ALA A 23 24.61 -30.57 5.51
CA ALA A 23 25.05 -30.68 6.92
C ALA A 23 26.56 -30.48 7.17
N ALA A 24 26.86 -29.54 8.09
CA ALA A 24 28.01 -29.42 9.01
C ALA A 24 28.39 -27.93 9.15
N LEU A 25 28.82 -27.34 10.27
CA LEU A 25 28.84 -27.61 11.71
C LEU A 25 29.53 -26.35 12.31
N LEU A 26 29.11 -25.92 13.50
CA LEU A 26 29.89 -25.16 14.50
C LEU A 26 30.25 -23.68 14.23
N ALA A 27 29.55 -22.77 14.91
CA ALA A 27 30.17 -21.63 15.58
C ALA A 27 29.31 -21.19 16.78
N ALA A 28 29.70 -21.64 17.96
CA ALA A 28 29.23 -21.12 19.23
C ALA A 28 29.87 -19.74 19.43
N GLY A 29 29.10 -18.67 19.20
CA GLY A 29 29.42 -17.32 19.60
C GLY A 29 28.49 -16.90 20.72
N ALA A 30 29.00 -16.92 21.96
CA ALA A 30 28.32 -16.37 23.12
C ALA A 30 28.14 -14.86 22.93
N LEU A 31 26.97 -14.44 22.48
CA LEU A 31 26.52 -13.06 22.61
C LEU A 31 25.86 -12.96 23.97
N ALA A 32 26.61 -12.41 24.93
CA ALA A 32 26.07 -11.82 26.13
C ALA A 32 25.05 -10.76 25.69
N VAL A 33 23.77 -11.13 25.67
CA VAL A 33 22.68 -10.17 25.52
C VAL A 33 22.65 -9.39 26.81
N GLY A 34 23.32 -8.24 26.77
CA GLY A 34 23.23 -7.22 27.79
C GLY A 34 21.76 -6.94 28.05
N LEU A 35 21.33 -7.28 29.25
CA LEU A 35 20.18 -6.68 29.92
C LEU A 35 20.53 -5.21 30.10
N SER A 36 20.25 -4.40 29.09
CA SER A 36 20.37 -2.95 29.20
C SER A 36 19.14 -2.32 28.58
N ALA A 37 18.26 -1.92 29.50
CA ALA A 37 17.29 -0.84 29.39
C ALA A 37 16.04 -1.11 28.55
N CYS A 38 15.06 -1.78 29.18
CA CYS A 38 13.69 -1.28 29.16
C CYS A 38 13.69 0.14 29.74
N SER A 39 14.05 1.13 28.92
CA SER A 39 13.81 2.54 29.23
C SER A 39 12.38 2.84 28.84
N GLY A 40 11.56 3.08 29.86
CA GLY A 40 10.25 3.75 29.83
C GLY A 40 9.53 3.76 28.50
N ASP A 41 8.68 2.76 28.28
CA ASP A 41 7.45 3.01 27.55
C ASP A 41 6.54 3.80 28.52
N ASP A 42 6.76 5.12 28.59
CA ASP A 42 5.64 6.02 28.86
C ASP A 42 4.75 5.87 27.64
N GLY A 43 3.93 4.82 27.65
CA GLY A 43 3.03 4.47 26.57
C GLY A 43 2.17 5.68 26.25
N VAL A 44 2.59 6.44 25.26
CA VAL A 44 1.78 7.49 24.66
C VAL A 44 0.61 6.73 24.08
N ASP A 45 -0.56 6.89 24.71
CA ASP A 45 -1.77 6.31 24.18
C ASP A 45 -1.93 6.87 22.75
N PRO A 46 -1.76 6.06 21.70
CA PRO A 46 -1.77 6.54 20.33
C PRO A 46 -3.14 7.13 19.95
N SER A 47 -4.19 6.86 20.73
CA SER A 47 -5.50 7.48 20.58
C SER A 47 -5.59 8.92 21.09
N THR A 48 -4.57 9.40 21.83
CA THR A 48 -4.51 10.77 22.38
C THR A 48 -3.50 11.67 21.67
N ALA A 49 -2.63 11.10 20.84
CA ALA A 49 -1.68 11.86 20.04
C ALA A 49 -2.39 12.51 18.83
N GLU A 50 -1.93 13.68 18.44
CA GLU A 50 -2.45 14.38 17.26
C GLU A 50 -2.34 13.49 16.00
N TRP A 51 -3.30 13.61 15.09
CA TRP A 51 -3.27 12.93 13.80
C TRP A 51 -2.16 13.54 12.94
N PRO A 52 -1.46 12.74 12.12
CA PRO A 52 -0.39 13.25 11.25
C PRO A 52 -0.93 14.24 10.23
N GLU A 53 -0.15 15.25 9.87
CA GLU A 53 -0.55 16.28 8.91
C GLU A 53 -0.57 15.71 7.48
N ALA A 54 -1.72 15.81 6.81
CA ALA A 54 -1.81 15.51 5.39
C ALA A 54 -1.35 16.72 4.57
N VAL A 55 -0.78 16.46 3.39
CA VAL A 55 -0.35 17.49 2.44
C VAL A 55 -1.23 17.49 1.21
N GLU A 56 -1.36 18.65 0.58
CA GLU A 56 -1.96 18.76 -0.75
C GLU A 56 -1.09 18.03 -1.77
N PRO A 57 -1.61 17.03 -2.50
CA PRO A 57 -0.80 16.27 -3.47
C PRO A 57 -0.12 17.16 -4.52
N ALA A 58 -0.80 18.24 -4.94
CA ALA A 58 -0.30 19.18 -5.93
C ALA A 58 0.84 20.09 -5.41
N GLU A 59 1.01 20.20 -4.09
CA GLU A 59 2.05 21.01 -3.46
C GLU A 59 3.26 20.16 -3.03
N ALA A 60 3.18 18.83 -3.14
CA ALA A 60 4.24 17.92 -2.72
C ALA A 60 5.50 18.05 -3.59
N GLU A 61 6.66 18.27 -2.94
CA GLU A 61 7.96 18.28 -3.61
C GLU A 61 8.53 16.85 -3.69
N GLY A 62 8.15 16.11 -4.74
CA GLY A 62 8.69 14.78 -5.03
C GLY A 62 7.69 13.64 -4.79
N ASP A 63 8.19 12.53 -4.25
CA ASP A 63 7.34 11.39 -3.93
C ASP A 63 6.50 11.69 -2.68
N LEU A 64 5.23 11.30 -2.73
CA LEU A 64 4.32 11.34 -1.59
C LEU A 64 3.87 9.92 -1.22
N TRP A 65 3.43 9.75 0.01
CA TRP A 65 2.84 8.52 0.51
C TRP A 65 1.34 8.71 0.65
N VAL A 66 0.54 7.98 -0.12
CA VAL A 66 -0.92 8.09 -0.08
C VAL A 66 -1.50 6.89 0.64
N VAL A 67 -2.34 7.15 1.64
CA VAL A 67 -3.21 6.14 2.25
C VAL A 67 -4.59 6.26 1.64
N TRP A 68 -4.98 5.28 0.83
CA TRP A 68 -6.29 5.20 0.19
C TRP A 68 -7.28 4.52 1.12
N THR A 69 -8.41 5.16 1.42
CA THR A 69 -9.37 4.69 2.41
C THR A 69 -10.76 4.38 1.83
N GLY A 70 -11.00 4.76 0.57
CA GLY A 70 -12.22 4.39 -0.16
C GLY A 70 -11.96 4.37 -1.65
N VAL A 71 -12.59 3.43 -2.37
CA VAL A 71 -12.47 3.31 -3.83
C VAL A 71 -13.84 3.00 -4.42
N ALA A 72 -14.17 3.67 -5.53
CA ALA A 72 -15.36 3.44 -6.32
C ALA A 72 -15.03 3.47 -7.82
N ASP A 73 -15.94 2.97 -8.65
CA ASP A 73 -15.90 3.20 -10.09
C ASP A 73 -16.10 4.70 -10.40
N ALA A 74 -15.48 5.21 -11.45
CA ALA A 74 -15.75 6.55 -11.96
C ALA A 74 -17.26 6.76 -12.22
N GLY A 75 -17.83 7.87 -11.74
CA GLY A 75 -19.28 8.13 -11.71
C GLY A 75 -20.01 7.54 -10.50
N GLY A 76 -19.29 6.86 -9.59
CA GLY A 76 -19.77 6.30 -8.33
C GLY A 76 -19.32 7.10 -7.09
N GLU A 77 -18.90 8.35 -7.24
CA GLU A 77 -18.30 9.18 -6.19
C GLU A 77 -19.20 9.35 -4.97
N GLY A 78 -20.53 9.30 -5.16
CA GLY A 78 -21.50 9.35 -4.06
C GLY A 78 -21.32 8.23 -3.01
N ALA A 79 -20.72 7.09 -3.39
CA ALA A 79 -20.40 6.02 -2.45
C ALA A 79 -19.23 6.37 -1.50
N LEU A 80 -18.48 7.44 -1.80
CA LEU A 80 -17.31 7.88 -1.04
C LEU A 80 -17.63 9.02 -0.06
N GLU A 81 -18.83 9.59 -0.10
CA GLU A 81 -19.23 10.73 0.74
C GLU A 81 -19.11 10.42 2.24
N GLU A 82 -19.46 9.20 2.67
CA GLU A 82 -19.33 8.77 4.07
C GLU A 82 -17.86 8.63 4.50
N GLU A 83 -16.96 8.26 3.59
CA GLU A 83 -15.53 8.21 3.87
C GLU A 83 -14.94 9.61 4.01
N VAL A 84 -15.27 10.51 3.09
CA VAL A 84 -14.87 11.94 3.17
C VAL A 84 -15.37 12.56 4.48
N ALA A 85 -16.62 12.33 4.86
CA ALA A 85 -17.19 12.85 6.10
C ALA A 85 -16.45 12.32 7.34
N ARG A 86 -16.08 11.04 7.37
CA ARG A 86 -15.31 10.45 8.48
C ARG A 86 -13.91 11.07 8.59
N LEU A 87 -13.22 11.28 7.48
CA LEU A 87 -11.91 11.94 7.49
C LEU A 87 -12.00 13.40 7.93
N ALA A 88 -13.09 14.09 7.57
CA ALA A 88 -13.36 15.45 8.05
C ALA A 88 -13.59 15.52 9.56
N GLU A 89 -14.23 14.52 10.17
CA GLU A 89 -14.35 14.42 11.64
C GLU A 89 -12.99 14.26 12.34
N LEU A 90 -11.99 13.72 11.65
CA LEU A 90 -10.60 13.62 12.12
C LEU A 90 -9.79 14.89 11.84
N GLY A 91 -10.35 15.87 11.13
CA GLY A 91 -9.72 17.16 10.82
C GLY A 91 -9.03 17.23 9.46
N TYR A 92 -9.24 16.24 8.58
CA TYR A 92 -8.69 16.25 7.23
C TYR A 92 -9.65 16.84 6.21
N ASP A 93 -9.14 17.64 5.27
CA ASP A 93 -9.89 18.11 4.10
C ASP A 93 -9.73 17.09 2.96
N ALA A 94 -10.37 15.94 3.12
CA ALA A 94 -10.23 14.84 2.16
C ALA A 94 -11.12 15.07 0.93
N GLU A 95 -10.55 14.88 -0.26
CA GLU A 95 -11.28 14.93 -1.53
C GLU A 95 -11.24 13.58 -2.26
N VAL A 96 -12.20 13.41 -3.18
CA VAL A 96 -12.16 12.29 -4.14
C VAL A 96 -11.27 12.69 -5.31
N TRP A 97 -10.29 11.86 -5.63
CA TRP A 97 -9.38 12.10 -6.74
C TRP A 97 -8.99 10.80 -7.46
N ASP A 98 -8.42 10.94 -8.65
CA ASP A 98 -8.02 9.82 -9.50
C ASP A 98 -6.66 9.25 -9.03
N PRO A 99 -6.59 7.98 -8.61
CA PRO A 99 -5.32 7.34 -8.26
C PRO A 99 -4.28 7.33 -9.39
N ALA A 100 -4.68 7.46 -10.66
CA ALA A 100 -3.75 7.62 -11.76
C ALA A 100 -2.94 8.93 -11.69
N CYS A 101 -3.36 9.90 -10.87
CA CYS A 101 -2.61 11.12 -10.62
C CYS A 101 -1.36 10.91 -9.78
N GLN A 102 -1.22 9.78 -9.08
CA GLN A 102 0.03 9.36 -8.46
C GLN A 102 0.68 8.26 -9.28
N GLU A 103 1.98 8.38 -9.54
CA GLU A 103 2.73 7.36 -10.28
C GLU A 103 2.53 5.95 -9.67
N GLY A 104 2.05 5.02 -10.50
CA GLY A 104 1.86 3.61 -10.13
C GLY A 104 0.65 3.30 -9.23
N ALA A 105 -0.05 4.29 -8.66
CA ALA A 105 -1.17 4.03 -7.77
C ALA A 105 -2.41 3.54 -8.52
N GLY A 106 -2.74 4.12 -9.68
CA GLY A 106 -3.84 3.66 -10.55
C GLY A 106 -3.77 2.17 -10.88
N GLU A 107 -2.62 1.69 -11.38
CA GLU A 107 -2.42 0.27 -11.71
C GLU A 107 -2.55 -0.62 -10.48
N LYS A 108 -2.03 -0.18 -9.34
CA LYS A 108 -2.09 -0.94 -8.08
C LYS A 108 -3.53 -1.05 -7.57
N ILE A 109 -4.27 0.06 -7.52
CA ILE A 109 -5.66 0.07 -7.03
C ILE A 109 -6.57 -0.70 -7.98
N ALA A 110 -6.41 -0.52 -9.30
CA ALA A 110 -7.15 -1.30 -10.28
C ALA A 110 -6.89 -2.81 -10.13
N GLY A 111 -5.63 -3.20 -9.89
CA GLY A 111 -5.25 -4.59 -9.65
C GLY A 111 -5.84 -5.19 -8.36
N LEU A 112 -6.02 -4.37 -7.32
CA LEU A 112 -6.59 -4.81 -6.04
C LEU A 112 -8.12 -4.90 -6.06
N THR A 113 -8.78 -3.94 -6.71
CA THR A 113 -10.24 -3.79 -6.68
C THR A 113 -10.94 -4.43 -7.88
N GLY A 114 -10.24 -4.60 -8.99
CA GLY A 114 -10.82 -5.02 -10.27
C GLY A 114 -11.53 -3.89 -11.03
N ILE A 115 -11.41 -2.64 -10.57
CA ILE A 115 -12.01 -1.46 -11.19
C ILE A 115 -10.99 -0.87 -12.19
N GLU A 116 -11.36 -0.74 -13.47
CA GLU A 116 -10.42 -0.27 -14.52
C GLU A 116 -10.09 1.23 -14.40
N ALA A 117 -11.04 2.04 -13.97
CA ALA A 117 -10.89 3.50 -13.80
C ALA A 117 -11.45 3.91 -12.43
N PRO A 118 -10.71 3.63 -11.34
CA PRO A 118 -11.17 3.94 -10.00
C PRO A 118 -11.09 5.43 -9.73
N VAL A 119 -12.03 5.93 -8.93
CA VAL A 119 -11.91 7.17 -8.16
C VAL A 119 -11.79 6.79 -6.68
N ALA A 120 -11.00 7.54 -5.92
CA ALA A 120 -10.69 7.14 -4.55
C ALA A 120 -10.57 8.33 -3.62
N VAL A 121 -10.78 8.05 -2.33
CA VAL A 121 -10.42 8.96 -1.25
C VAL A 121 -9.06 8.53 -0.74
N GLY A 122 -8.10 9.44 -0.75
CA GLY A 122 -6.76 9.18 -0.26
C GLY A 122 -6.14 10.42 0.36
N LEU A 123 -5.48 10.24 1.50
CA LEU A 123 -4.70 11.28 2.17
C LEU A 123 -3.23 11.14 1.79
N ALA A 124 -2.64 12.21 1.28
CA ALA A 124 -1.23 12.28 0.97
C ALA A 124 -0.43 12.76 2.17
N PHE A 125 0.73 12.16 2.38
CA PHE A 125 1.68 12.52 3.43
C PHE A 125 3.05 12.75 2.81
N ALA A 126 3.81 13.67 3.41
CA ALA A 126 5.17 13.99 2.99
C ALA A 126 6.21 12.95 3.44
N SER A 127 5.82 11.98 4.28
CA SER A 127 6.73 10.95 4.78
C SER A 127 6.04 9.58 4.92
N GLU A 128 6.84 8.52 4.81
CA GLU A 128 6.39 7.15 5.08
C GLU A 128 5.96 6.96 6.54
N GLU A 129 6.62 7.66 7.46
CA GLU A 129 6.33 7.58 8.89
C GLU A 129 4.93 8.10 9.20
N ASP A 130 4.57 9.27 8.67
CA ASP A 130 3.25 9.88 8.87
C ASP A 130 2.13 9.03 8.25
N ALA A 131 2.35 8.56 7.02
CA ALA A 131 1.42 7.63 6.36
C ALA A 131 1.25 6.33 7.16
N GLY A 132 2.34 5.79 7.72
CA GLY A 132 2.31 4.59 8.55
C GLY A 132 1.59 4.79 9.88
N VAL A 133 1.75 5.97 10.51
CA VAL A 133 1.00 6.35 11.72
C VAL A 133 -0.48 6.46 11.41
N PHE A 134 -0.85 7.12 10.32
CA PHE A 134 -2.24 7.21 9.89
C PHE A 134 -2.83 5.82 9.62
N ASP A 135 -2.17 4.99 8.80
CA ASP A 135 -2.63 3.65 8.44
C ASP A 135 -2.84 2.75 9.67
N THR A 136 -1.92 2.81 10.64
CA THR A 136 -2.02 2.04 11.89
C THR A 136 -3.21 2.50 12.74
N ARG A 137 -3.49 3.80 12.79
CA ARG A 137 -4.58 4.34 13.63
C ARG A 137 -5.95 4.25 12.94
N TYR A 138 -5.98 4.29 11.63
CA TYR A 138 -7.18 4.19 10.80
C TYR A 138 -7.43 2.74 10.31
N GLU A 139 -6.89 1.76 11.04
CA GLU A 139 -6.94 0.34 10.68
C GLU A 139 -8.40 -0.14 10.46
N GLY A 140 -8.58 -0.93 9.41
CA GLY A 140 -9.89 -1.50 9.03
C GLY A 140 -10.65 -0.70 7.97
N ALA A 141 -10.20 0.52 7.65
CA ALA A 141 -10.72 1.33 6.55
C ALA A 141 -9.68 1.58 5.43
N THR A 142 -8.39 1.37 5.67
CA THR A 142 -7.38 1.46 4.60
C THR A 142 -7.56 0.38 3.53
N VAL A 143 -7.64 0.81 2.27
CA VAL A 143 -7.61 -0.04 1.08
C VAL A 143 -6.18 -0.37 0.68
N SER A 144 -5.30 0.64 0.63
CA SER A 144 -3.89 0.47 0.27
C SER A 144 -3.06 1.70 0.64
N LEU A 145 -1.77 1.48 0.93
CA LEU A 145 -0.74 2.53 0.97
C LEU A 145 0.09 2.49 -0.33
N THR A 146 0.29 3.63 -0.96
CA THR A 146 1.11 3.78 -2.19
C THR A 146 2.14 4.90 -2.06
N THR A 147 3.17 4.84 -2.89
CA THR A 147 4.24 5.84 -2.95
C THR A 147 4.52 6.19 -4.41
N GLY A 148 4.82 7.45 -4.67
CA GLY A 148 5.16 7.96 -6.00
C GLY A 148 4.84 9.44 -6.13
N ALA A 149 5.36 10.05 -7.19
CA ALA A 149 5.16 11.46 -7.49
C ALA A 149 3.73 11.75 -7.97
N TYR A 150 3.24 12.95 -7.66
CA TYR A 150 2.00 13.49 -8.19
C TYR A 150 2.19 14.07 -9.59
N THR A 151 1.22 13.84 -10.50
CA THR A 151 1.37 14.12 -11.93
C THR A 151 0.23 14.92 -12.56
N CYS A 152 -0.87 15.18 -11.83
CA CYS A 152 -2.03 15.89 -12.35
C CYS A 152 -2.00 17.38 -11.98
N ALA A 153 -1.43 18.22 -12.83
CA ALA A 153 -1.38 19.69 -12.68
C ALA A 153 -2.31 20.41 -13.67
#